data_AF-A0A800E926-F1
#
_entry.id   AF-A0A800E926-F1
#
_cell.length_a   1.000
_cell.length_b   1.000
_cell.length_c   1.000
_cell.angle_alpha   90.00
_cell.angle_beta   90.00
_cell.angle_gamma   90.00
#
_symmetry.space_group_name_H-M   'P 1'
#
loop_
_entity.id
_entity.type
_entity.pdbx_description
1 polymer ?
#
loop_
_entity_poly.entity_id
_entity_poly.type
_entity_poly.pdbx_seq_one_letter_code
_entity_poly.pdbx_strand_id
1 'polypeptide(L)'
;EDNSLVYMSRQAVPGFKDKSQAPSQYYKQVCIYAFTADELKSYADYGRKSTLEASEDIEIIRFLEWGKKIRMVETNPGSLAVDVQEDIAKVEREMINQKKLKLK
;
A
#
# COMPACT_ATOMS: atom_id res chain seq x y z
N GLU A 1 6.59 17.03 -5.38
CA GLU A 1 6.99 16.10 -4.31
C GLU A 1 7.86 14.99 -4.92
N ASP A 2 8.73 14.35 -4.16
CA ASP A 2 9.74 13.41 -4.69
C ASP A 2 9.26 11.94 -4.76
N ASN A 3 7.95 11.73 -4.55
CA ASN A 3 7.28 10.43 -4.46
C ASN A 3 7.94 9.47 -3.47
N SER A 4 8.58 9.99 -2.42
CA SER A 4 9.04 9.16 -1.30
C SER A 4 7.99 9.10 -0.21
N LEU A 5 7.90 7.93 0.43
CA LEU A 5 7.05 7.77 1.60
C LEU A 5 7.62 8.59 2.76
N VAL A 6 6.83 9.52 3.27
CA VAL A 6 7.15 10.24 4.53
C VAL A 6 6.72 9.38 5.73
N TYR A 7 5.46 8.93 5.74
CA TYR A 7 4.91 8.03 6.74
C TYR A 7 3.61 7.41 6.21
N MET A 8 3.18 6.30 6.80
CA MET A 8 1.83 5.77 6.62
C MET A 8 1.26 5.33 7.96
N SER A 9 -0.06 5.41 8.09
CA SER A 9 -0.76 5.13 9.32
C SER A 9 -2.11 4.48 9.02
N ARG A 10 -2.63 3.72 9.97
CA ARG A 10 -4.04 3.32 9.99
C ARG A 10 -4.97 4.51 10.24
N GLN A 11 -4.46 5.58 10.85
CA GLN A 11 -5.17 6.84 10.96
C GLN A 11 -5.10 7.62 9.65
N ALA A 12 -6.12 8.43 9.40
CA ALA A 12 -6.12 9.31 8.22
C ALA A 12 -4.99 10.34 8.33
N VAL A 13 -4.05 10.28 7.38
CA VAL A 13 -2.92 11.21 7.27
C VAL A 13 -2.82 11.77 5.85
N PRO A 14 -2.44 13.05 5.68
CA PRO A 14 -2.10 13.99 6.74
C PRO A 14 -3.36 14.50 7.48
N GLY A 15 -3.18 14.81 8.77
CA GLY A 15 -4.14 15.62 9.52
C GLY A 15 -4.08 17.09 9.08
N PHE A 16 -5.02 17.91 9.56
CA PHE A 16 -5.08 19.33 9.23
C PHE A 16 -5.49 20.16 10.46
N LYS A 17 -4.88 21.33 10.60
CA LYS A 17 -5.22 22.30 11.66
C LYS A 17 -6.35 23.23 11.23
N ASP A 18 -6.24 23.76 10.01
CA ASP A 18 -7.28 24.57 9.37
C ASP A 18 -8.08 23.72 8.40
N LYS A 19 -9.41 23.77 8.50
CA LYS A 19 -10.33 23.08 7.59
C LYS A 19 -10.16 23.54 6.14
N SER A 20 -9.74 24.78 5.91
CA SER A 20 -9.46 25.30 4.56
C SER A 20 -8.28 24.58 3.88
N GLN A 21 -7.40 23.96 4.68
CA GLN A 21 -6.22 23.22 4.23
C GLN A 21 -6.41 21.70 4.32
N ALA A 22 -7.64 21.23 4.54
CA ALA A 22 -7.92 19.80 4.56
C ALA A 22 -7.56 19.17 3.20
N PRO A 23 -6.89 18.00 3.17
CA PRO A 23 -6.56 17.34 1.92
C PRO A 23 -7.81 17.05 1.09
N SER A 24 -7.80 17.43 -0.18
CA SER A 24 -8.88 17.08 -1.12
C SER A 24 -8.86 15.60 -1.50
N GLN A 25 -7.73 14.91 -1.26
CA GLN A 25 -7.52 13.52 -1.62
C GLN A 25 -6.64 12.83 -0.58
N TYR A 26 -6.98 11.58 -0.29
CA TYR A 26 -6.16 10.66 0.49
C TYR A 26 -5.74 9.49 -0.40
N TYR A 27 -4.51 9.03 -0.20
CA TYR A 27 -3.99 7.86 -0.91
C TYR A 27 -4.12 6.62 -0.05
N LYS A 28 -4.57 5.53 -0.67
CA LYS A 28 -4.56 4.20 -0.06
C LYS A 28 -3.32 3.46 -0.52
N GLN A 29 -2.58 2.89 0.43
CA GLN A 29 -1.47 2.02 0.10
C GLN A 29 -1.98 0.69 -0.48
N VAL A 30 -1.32 0.24 -1.55
CA VAL A 30 -1.53 -1.06 -2.15
C VAL A 30 -0.34 -1.94 -1.78
N CYS A 31 -0.60 -3.13 -1.23
CA CYS A 31 0.41 -4.07 -0.72
C CYS A 31 1.21 -4.78 -1.82
N ILE A 32 1.77 -4.02 -2.76
CA ILE A 32 2.70 -4.50 -3.78
C ILE A 32 4.04 -3.84 -3.49
N TYR A 33 5.07 -4.67 -3.31
CA TYR A 33 6.39 -4.23 -2.91
C TYR A 33 7.46 -4.79 -3.83
N ALA A 34 8.55 -4.04 -3.98
CA ALA A 34 9.77 -4.49 -4.64
C ALA A 34 10.92 -4.36 -3.64
N PHE A 35 11.60 -5.46 -3.35
CA PHE A 35 12.73 -5.52 -2.43
C PHE A 35 13.92 -6.18 -3.11
N THR A 36 15.12 -5.77 -2.72
CA THR A 36 16.36 -6.50 -2.99
C THR A 36 16.49 -7.70 -2.04
N ALA A 37 17.33 -8.67 -2.42
CA ALA A 37 17.62 -9.82 -1.56
C ALA A 37 18.19 -9.40 -0.20
N ASP A 38 19.08 -8.40 -0.18
CA ASP A 38 19.71 -7.90 1.05
C ASP A 38 18.71 -7.20 1.98
N GLU A 39 17.72 -6.50 1.42
CA GLU A 39 16.64 -5.89 2.20
C GLU A 39 15.77 -6.95 2.87
N LEU A 40 15.41 -8.02 2.15
CA LEU A 40 14.66 -9.14 2.71
C LEU A 40 15.46 -9.89 3.77
N LYS A 41 16.77 -10.08 3.54
CA LYS A 41 17.67 -10.68 4.53
C LYS A 41 17.75 -9.83 5.80
N SER A 42 17.95 -8.52 5.65
CA SER A 42 17.98 -7.58 6.77
C SER A 42 16.65 -7.57 7.54
N TYR A 43 15.53 -7.63 6.80
CA TYR A 43 14.18 -7.76 7.37
C TYR A 43 14.05 -9.00 8.26
N ALA A 44 14.49 -10.16 7.77
CA ALA A 44 14.45 -11.42 8.50
C ALA A 44 15.41 -11.43 9.71
N ASP A 45 16.65 -10.99 9.52
CA ASP A 45 17.71 -11.00 10.54
C ASP A 45 17.37 -10.11 11.74
N TYR A 46 16.55 -9.07 11.57
CA TYR A 46 16.13 -8.21 12.67
C TYR A 46 15.29 -8.95 13.73
N GLY A 47 14.58 -10.02 13.35
CA GLY A 47 13.95 -10.97 14.27
C GLY A 47 12.78 -10.44 15.12
N ARG A 48 12.37 -9.18 14.98
CA ARG A 48 11.23 -8.59 15.71
C ARG A 48 10.56 -7.47 14.90
N LYS A 49 9.42 -6.97 15.37
CA LYS A 49 8.85 -5.72 14.84
C LYS A 49 9.64 -4.51 15.36
N SER A 50 9.70 -3.47 14.53
CA SER A 50 10.17 -2.14 14.94
C SER A 50 9.08 -1.40 15.75
N THR A 51 9.41 -0.25 16.36
CA THR A 51 8.50 0.38 17.34
C THR A 51 7.22 0.90 16.69
N LEU A 52 7.36 1.59 15.56
CA LEU A 52 6.21 2.14 14.82
C LEU A 52 5.47 1.02 14.09
N GLU A 53 6.19 0.06 13.51
CA GLU A 53 5.57 -1.13 12.92
C GLU A 53 4.73 -1.91 13.94
N ALA A 54 5.20 -2.09 15.19
CA ALA A 54 4.42 -2.78 16.21
C ALA A 54 3.14 -2.02 16.59
N SER A 55 3.16 -0.68 16.48
CA SER A 55 2.03 0.18 16.80
C SER A 55 1.00 0.22 15.67
N GLU A 56 1.46 0.36 14.43
CA GLU A 56 0.61 0.47 13.25
C GLU A 56 0.27 -0.87 12.62
N ASP A 57 1.02 -1.93 12.92
CA ASP A 57 0.96 -3.22 12.24
C ASP A 57 1.02 -3.07 10.72
N ILE A 58 2.06 -2.36 10.26
CA ILE A 58 2.40 -2.10 8.86
C ILE A 58 3.91 -2.32 8.67
N GLU A 59 4.28 -3.39 7.97
CA GLU A 59 5.65 -3.90 7.89
C GLU A 59 6.64 -2.93 7.22
N ILE A 60 6.18 -2.19 6.21
CA ILE A 60 7.06 -1.29 5.43
C ILE A 60 7.61 -0.14 6.28
N ILE A 61 6.93 0.23 7.38
CA ILE A 61 7.39 1.25 8.32
C ILE A 61 8.72 0.84 8.98
N ARG A 62 9.01 -0.45 9.09
CA ARG A 62 10.30 -0.94 9.59
C ARG A 62 11.48 -0.40 8.79
N PHE A 63 11.35 -0.40 7.46
CA PHE A 63 12.39 0.12 6.58
C PHE A 63 12.56 1.64 6.74
N LEU A 64 11.47 2.36 6.98
CA LEU A 64 11.51 3.79 7.29
C LEU A 64 12.26 4.06 8.61
N GLU A 65 11.99 3.28 9.67
CA GLU A 65 12.71 3.36 10.96
C GLU A 65 14.22 3.04 10.81
N TRP A 66 14.60 2.26 9.80
CA TRP A 66 16.01 1.98 9.46
C TRP A 66 16.65 3.05 8.57
N GLY A 67 15.96 4.15 8.31
CA GLY A 67 16.45 5.22 7.43
C GLY A 67 16.51 4.83 5.95
N LYS A 68 15.80 3.77 5.53
CA LYS A 68 15.69 3.42 4.11
C LYS A 68 14.68 4.34 3.44
N LYS A 69 15.05 4.85 2.25
CA LYS A 69 14.14 5.63 1.42
C LYS A 69 13.20 4.68 0.69
N ILE A 70 11.90 4.85 0.89
CA ILE A 70 10.86 4.06 0.22
C ILE A 70 10.28 4.91 -0.91
N ARG A 71 10.38 4.44 -2.15
CA ARG A 71 9.77 5.09 -3.32
C ARG A 71 8.35 4.57 -3.52
N MET A 72 7.41 5.49 -3.65
CA MET A 72 6.01 5.22 -3.94
C MET A 72 5.75 5.38 -5.44
N VAL A 73 4.91 4.51 -5.98
CA VAL A 73 4.46 4.56 -7.37
C VAL A 73 2.94 4.57 -7.35
N GLU A 74 2.33 5.56 -8.00
CA GLU A 74 0.88 5.63 -8.13
C GLU A 74 0.40 4.53 -9.08
N THR A 75 -0.68 3.85 -8.70
CA THR A 75 -1.28 2.76 -9.47
C THR A 75 -2.69 3.11 -9.87
N ASN A 76 -3.11 2.63 -11.04
CA ASN A 76 -4.51 2.74 -11.43
C ASN A 76 -5.40 1.93 -10.47
N PRO A 77 -6.58 2.44 -10.09
CA PRO A 77 -7.54 1.67 -9.33
C PRO A 77 -8.05 0.47 -10.15
N GLY A 78 -8.57 -0.56 -9.47
CA GLY A 78 -9.27 -1.66 -10.16
C GLY A 78 -8.77 -3.08 -9.86
N SER A 79 -8.00 -3.30 -8.79
CA SER A 79 -7.80 -4.66 -8.30
C SER A 79 -9.05 -5.17 -7.59
N LEU A 80 -9.54 -6.34 -8.01
CA LEU A 80 -10.56 -7.08 -7.28
C LEU A 80 -9.84 -8.12 -6.42
N ALA A 81 -9.87 -7.94 -5.10
CA ALA A 81 -9.43 -8.95 -4.16
C ALA A 81 -10.47 -10.09 -4.09
N VAL A 82 -9.99 -11.31 -3.81
CA VAL A 82 -10.82 -12.49 -3.58
C VAL A 82 -10.46 -13.00 -2.19
N ASP A 83 -11.23 -12.55 -1.19
CA ASP A 83 -10.97 -12.91 0.21
C ASP A 83 -12.05 -13.87 0.74
N VAL A 84 -13.26 -13.80 0.19
CA VAL A 84 -14.39 -14.69 0.51
C VAL A 84 -14.98 -15.35 -0.74
N GLN A 85 -15.75 -16.42 -0.56
CA GLN A 85 -16.33 -17.21 -1.66
C GLN A 85 -17.18 -16.33 -2.61
N GLU A 86 -17.89 -15.34 -2.07
CA GLU A 86 -18.76 -14.44 -2.81
C GLU A 86 -18.00 -13.50 -3.76
N ASP A 87 -16.69 -13.30 -3.56
CA ASP A 87 -15.87 -12.44 -4.43
C ASP A 87 -15.57 -13.10 -5.78
N ILE A 88 -15.58 -14.44 -5.85
CA ILE A 88 -15.32 -15.21 -7.08
C ILE A 88 -16.27 -14.77 -8.19
N ALA A 89 -17.57 -14.72 -7.91
CA ALA A 89 -18.57 -14.34 -8.89
C ALA A 89 -18.42 -12.87 -9.36
N LYS A 90 -17.79 -11.99 -8.57
CA LYS A 90 -17.49 -10.60 -8.98
C LYS A 90 -16.31 -10.59 -9.95
N VAL A 91 -15.24 -11.31 -9.62
CA VAL A 91 -14.05 -11.43 -10.47
C VAL A 91 -14.34 -12.12 -11.80
N GLU A 92 -15.09 -13.23 -11.79
CA GLU A 92 -15.47 -13.92 -13.02
C GLU A 92 -16.25 -13.03 -13.99
N ARG A 93 -17.21 -12.24 -13.47
CA ARG A 93 -17.96 -11.27 -14.26
C ARG A 93 -17.04 -10.22 -14.88
N GLU A 94 -16.12 -9.68 -14.08
CA GLU A 94 -15.16 -8.69 -14.56
C GLU A 94 -14.22 -9.25 -15.63
N MET A 95 -13.70 -10.47 -15.43
CA MET A 95 -12.87 -11.15 -16.43
C MET A 95 -13.59 -11.36 -17.77
N ILE A 96 -14.88 -11.69 -17.74
CA ILE A 96 -15.71 -11.82 -18.96
C ILE A 96 -15.89 -10.46 -19.64
N ASN A 97 -16.18 -9.41 -18.86
CA ASN A 97 -16.36 -8.05 -19.39
C ASN A 97 -15.09 -7.52 -20.06
N GLN A 98 -13.92 -7.74 -19.44
CA GLN A 98 -12.63 -7.33 -20.02
C GLN A 98 -12.31 -8.08 -21.32
N LYS A 99 -12.64 -9.38 -21.42
CA LYS A 99 -12.50 -10.13 -22.68
C LYS A 99 -13.35 -9.53 -23.80
N LYS A 100 -14.60 -9.15 -23.50
CA LYS A 100 -15.50 -8.50 -24.49
C LYS A 100 -14.99 -7.12 -24.92
N LEU A 101 -14.35 -6.37 -24.03
CA LEU A 101 -13.74 -5.08 -24.35
C LEU A 101 -12.52 -5.23 -25.28
N LYS A 102 -11.72 -6.27 -25.10
CA LYS A 102 -10.52 -6.54 -25.93
C LYS A 102 -10.81 -7.15 -27.31
N LEU A 103 -12.02 -7.67 -27.51
CA LEU A 103 -12.48 -8.26 -28.77
C LEU A 103 -13.26 -7.26 -29.65
N LYS A 104 -13.48 -6.03 -29.16
CA LYS A 104 -13.97 -4.89 -29.93
C LYS A 104 -12.80 -4.00 -30.31
#